data_AF-A0A4U9HAH0-F1
#
_entry.id   AF-A0A4U9HAH0-F1
#
_cell.length_a   1.000
_cell.length_b   1.000
_cell.length_c   1.000
_cell.angle_alpha   90.00
_cell.angle_beta   90.00
_cell.angle_gamma   90.00
#
_symmetry.space_group_name_H-M   'P 1'
#
loop_
_entity.id
_entity.type
_entity.pdbx_description
1 polymer ?
#
loop_
_entity_poly.entity_id
_entity_poly.type
_entity_poly.pdbx_seq_one_letter_code
_entity_poly.pdbx_strand_id
1 'polypeptide(L)'
;MPRYRVLCVLCALFVAPAALSANLRLQVEGLSGELEKNVRVRLSAITPEEVSADGRFRARVEQAVRQGLRALGYYDPTIEFTLDDNPKLSRPVLHAKVKPGEPVRIAGANITLEGGAKTDEDYLALVKKGRPTIGDILNHGTYESFKSSLSGLALRKGYFDAEMTKSQLGVSEELRKAYWDLDFNSGERYRFGKVKFEGSQIREDYLQNLIPFHQGEYYSSQDLAELNRRLSATNWFNSVVVSPDFEDAKESKILPLDALVTPRSRNTLETGVGYSTDVGPRIKGTWKKPWLNDRGHSLETSAYISAPEQQLDLTYKIPLQKSPLEEYYLMQGGYKRSDLNDTKSDSTKVVVSRNWDKSSGWQYAINMTGRFDHFTQGNVTNTTVLLYRAPASAAPARAAV
;
A
#
# COMPACT_ATOMS: atom_id res chain seq x y z
N MET A 1 50.54 60.38 -16.29
CA MET A 1 50.39 59.31 -17.29
C MET A 1 50.81 57.99 -16.65
N PRO A 2 49.86 57.14 -16.23
CA PRO A 2 50.13 55.83 -15.63
C PRO A 2 49.70 54.69 -16.56
N ARG A 3 50.40 53.54 -16.52
CA ARG A 3 49.88 52.16 -16.67
C ARG A 3 51.04 51.20 -16.92
N TYR A 4 50.90 49.98 -16.41
CA TYR A 4 51.79 48.81 -16.58
C TYR A 4 52.96 48.65 -15.60
N ARG A 5 52.69 48.45 -14.29
CA ARG A 5 53.60 47.69 -13.38
C ARG A 5 52.93 46.88 -12.26
N VAL A 6 51.63 46.55 -12.34
CA VAL A 6 50.94 45.81 -11.25
C VAL A 6 50.31 44.48 -11.70
N LEU A 7 50.49 44.04 -12.95
CA LEU A 7 49.83 42.84 -13.47
C LEU A 7 50.78 41.66 -13.73
N CYS A 8 51.74 41.39 -12.84
CA CYS A 8 52.59 40.19 -12.94
C CYS A 8 52.82 39.44 -11.60
N VAL A 9 52.22 39.87 -10.48
CA VAL A 9 52.48 39.23 -9.16
C VAL A 9 51.23 38.54 -8.57
N LEU A 10 50.06 38.59 -9.24
CA LEU A 10 48.83 37.96 -8.75
C LEU A 10 48.39 36.69 -9.49
N CYS A 11 49.17 36.17 -10.44
CA CYS A 11 48.89 34.89 -11.12
C CYS A 11 49.76 33.72 -10.64
N ALA A 12 50.62 33.91 -9.64
CA ALA A 12 51.55 32.88 -9.16
C ALA A 12 51.13 32.17 -7.86
N LEU A 13 49.89 32.39 -7.37
CA LEU A 13 49.39 31.80 -6.12
C LEU A 13 48.15 30.90 -6.28
N PHE A 14 47.82 30.49 -7.50
CA PHE A 14 46.77 29.50 -7.80
C PHE A 14 47.31 28.22 -8.43
N VAL A 15 48.53 27.80 -8.07
CA VAL A 15 48.85 26.37 -8.11
C VAL A 15 48.43 25.81 -6.75
N ALA A 16 47.11 25.69 -6.56
CA ALA A 16 46.63 24.69 -5.63
C ALA A 16 47.26 23.37 -6.08
N PRO A 17 47.87 22.57 -5.20
CA PRO A 17 48.05 21.18 -5.54
C PRO A 17 46.65 20.68 -5.81
N ALA A 18 46.33 20.38 -7.07
CA ALA A 18 45.36 19.35 -7.35
C ALA A 18 45.96 18.12 -6.67
N ALA A 19 45.62 17.93 -5.40
CA ALA A 19 45.81 16.68 -4.74
C ALA A 19 45.18 15.68 -5.71
N LEU A 20 46.03 14.85 -6.32
CA LEU A 20 45.57 13.63 -6.96
C LEU A 20 44.92 12.83 -5.83
N SER A 21 43.65 13.10 -5.55
CA SER A 21 42.77 12.10 -4.97
C SER A 21 42.57 11.09 -6.08
N ALA A 22 43.58 10.22 -6.26
CA ALA A 22 43.42 9.01 -7.02
C ALA A 22 42.40 8.18 -6.25
N ASN A 23 41.11 8.42 -6.52
CA ASN A 23 40.01 7.66 -5.94
C ASN A 23 40.23 6.20 -6.32
N LEU A 24 40.80 5.44 -5.40
CA LEU A 24 41.08 4.02 -5.52
C LEU A 24 39.76 3.31 -5.81
N ARG A 25 39.76 2.33 -6.73
CA ARG A 25 38.57 1.53 -7.02
C ARG A 25 38.66 0.22 -6.25
N LEU A 26 37.65 -0.13 -5.46
CA LEU A 26 37.55 -1.44 -4.81
C LEU A 26 36.85 -2.44 -5.75
N GLN A 27 37.45 -3.61 -5.93
CA GLN A 27 36.86 -4.74 -6.65
C GLN A 27 36.89 -5.99 -5.77
N VAL A 28 35.72 -6.61 -5.56
CA VAL A 28 35.59 -7.84 -4.77
C VAL A 28 35.47 -9.03 -5.71
N GLU A 29 36.25 -10.07 -5.46
CA GLU A 29 36.32 -11.28 -6.28
C GLU A 29 36.16 -12.53 -5.41
N GLY A 30 35.72 -13.65 -6.01
CA GLY A 30 35.56 -14.93 -5.30
C GLY A 30 34.22 -15.12 -4.57
N LEU A 31 33.30 -14.18 -4.73
CA LEU A 31 31.90 -14.29 -4.28
C LEU A 31 30.95 -14.34 -5.48
N SER A 32 29.82 -15.02 -5.32
CA SER A 32 28.74 -15.05 -6.31
C SER A 32 27.38 -15.01 -5.63
N GLY A 33 26.33 -14.65 -6.38
CA GLY A 33 24.95 -14.69 -5.92
C GLY A 33 24.67 -13.81 -4.70
N GLU A 34 24.02 -14.38 -3.68
CA GLU A 34 23.62 -13.65 -2.46
C GLU A 34 24.81 -13.16 -1.64
N LEU A 35 25.91 -13.91 -1.60
CA LEU A 35 27.12 -13.52 -0.87
C LEU A 35 27.73 -12.23 -1.45
N GLU A 36 27.85 -12.18 -2.78
CA GLU A 36 28.35 -10.99 -3.49
C GLU A 36 27.43 -9.80 -3.28
N LYS A 37 26.11 -10.00 -3.40
CA LYS A 37 25.11 -8.95 -3.20
C LYS A 37 25.18 -8.37 -1.78
N ASN A 38 25.20 -9.23 -0.75
CA ASN A 38 25.19 -8.78 0.64
C ASN A 38 26.49 -8.05 1.01
N VAL A 39 27.63 -8.55 0.55
CA VAL A 39 28.93 -7.89 0.73
C VAL A 39 28.96 -6.54 0.01
N ARG A 40 28.44 -6.45 -1.23
CA ARG A 40 28.36 -5.18 -1.97
C ARG A 40 27.54 -4.12 -1.24
N VAL A 41 26.39 -4.50 -0.67
CA VAL A 41 25.56 -3.59 0.13
C VAL A 41 26.33 -3.06 1.34
N ARG A 42 27.05 -3.93 2.06
CA ARG A 42 27.89 -3.51 3.19
C ARG A 42 29.01 -2.57 2.77
N LEU A 43 29.65 -2.84 1.63
CA LEU A 43 30.75 -2.01 1.12
C LEU A 43 30.28 -0.65 0.58
N SER A 44 29.04 -0.55 0.08
CA SER A 44 28.50 0.75 -0.37
C SER A 44 28.27 1.75 0.76
N ALA A 45 28.30 1.31 2.02
CA ALA A 45 28.25 2.19 3.19
C ALA A 45 29.59 2.88 3.48
N ILE A 46 30.67 2.46 2.82
CA ILE A 46 31.99 3.09 2.92
C ILE A 46 32.04 4.22 1.89
N THR A 47 32.31 5.46 2.34
CA THR A 47 32.25 6.64 1.48
C THR A 47 33.40 6.66 0.46
N PRO A 48 33.17 7.12 -0.78
CA PRO A 48 34.19 7.18 -1.84
C PRO A 48 35.36 8.13 -1.55
N GLU A 49 35.20 9.06 -0.62
CA GLU A 49 36.19 10.07 -0.24
C GLU A 49 37.26 9.52 0.72
N GLU A 50 37.02 8.34 1.32
CA GLU A 50 37.92 7.69 2.27
C GLU A 50 38.77 6.56 1.65
N VAL A 51 38.74 6.40 0.33
CA VAL A 51 39.41 5.28 -0.34
C VAL A 51 40.90 5.56 -0.49
N SER A 52 41.66 5.39 0.60
CA SER A 52 43.13 5.36 0.61
C SER A 52 43.63 3.92 0.48
N ALA A 53 44.84 3.73 -0.08
CA ALA A 53 45.48 2.41 -0.13
C ALA A 53 46.08 1.96 1.23
N ASP A 54 45.73 2.65 2.32
CA ASP A 54 46.30 2.45 3.64
C ASP A 54 45.73 1.21 4.36
N GLY A 55 46.41 0.79 5.43
CA GLY A 55 45.99 -0.37 6.22
C GLY A 55 44.64 -0.18 6.93
N ARG A 56 44.21 1.06 7.18
CA ARG A 56 42.94 1.35 7.87
C ARG A 56 41.76 1.12 6.94
N PHE A 57 41.87 1.53 5.68
CA PHE A 57 40.86 1.26 4.67
C PHE A 57 40.70 -0.24 4.43
N ARG A 58 41.81 -0.98 4.30
CA ARG A 58 41.79 -2.46 4.16
C ARG A 58 41.09 -3.13 5.33
N ALA A 59 41.37 -2.71 6.57
CA ALA A 59 40.71 -3.25 7.76
C ALA A 59 39.19 -2.98 7.77
N ARG A 60 38.75 -1.79 7.32
CA ARG A 60 37.31 -1.46 7.19
C ARG A 60 36.63 -2.32 6.13
N VAL A 61 37.28 -2.49 4.97
CA VAL A 61 36.77 -3.36 3.89
C VAL A 61 36.70 -4.81 4.38
N GLU A 62 37.74 -5.31 5.05
CA GLU A 62 37.75 -6.65 5.63
C GLU A 62 36.59 -6.83 6.62
N GLN A 63 36.39 -5.88 7.54
CA GLN A 63 35.31 -5.92 8.50
C GLN A 63 33.93 -5.94 7.81
N ALA A 64 33.73 -5.11 6.78
CA ALA A 64 32.48 -5.06 6.03
C ALA A 64 32.20 -6.38 5.26
N VAL A 65 33.23 -6.96 4.64
CA VAL A 65 33.14 -8.27 3.98
C VAL A 65 32.79 -9.35 5.00
N ARG A 66 33.52 -9.43 6.13
CA ARG A 66 33.25 -10.40 7.21
C ARG A 66 31.83 -10.26 7.75
N GLN A 67 31.34 -9.05 8.00
CA GLN A 67 29.96 -8.83 8.45
C GLN A 67 28.91 -9.25 7.42
N GLY A 68 29.16 -8.98 6.13
CA GLY A 68 28.28 -9.41 5.03
C GLY A 68 28.21 -10.94 4.90
N LEU A 69 29.36 -11.61 5.03
CA LEU A 69 29.43 -13.07 4.97
C LEU A 69 28.85 -13.75 6.22
N ARG A 70 29.09 -13.17 7.40
CA ARG A 70 28.57 -13.67 8.68
C ARG A 70 27.05 -13.76 8.70
N ALA A 71 26.36 -12.77 8.14
CA ALA A 71 24.90 -12.77 8.04
C ALA A 71 24.34 -13.96 7.23
N LEU A 72 25.17 -14.52 6.34
CA LEU A 72 24.86 -15.66 5.47
C LEU A 72 25.56 -16.96 5.92
N GLY A 73 26.08 -16.99 7.16
CA GLY A 73 26.58 -18.20 7.78
C GLY A 73 28.09 -18.45 7.62
N TYR A 74 28.82 -17.53 7.00
CA TYR A 74 30.27 -17.67 6.76
C TYR A 74 31.06 -16.80 7.75
N TYR A 75 31.62 -17.45 8.77
CA TYR A 75 32.24 -16.76 9.92
C TYR A 75 33.76 -16.64 9.80
N ASP A 76 34.40 -17.55 9.07
CA ASP A 76 35.86 -17.59 8.92
C ASP A 76 36.29 -17.44 7.44
N PRO A 77 36.01 -16.29 6.79
CA PRO A 77 36.47 -16.05 5.44
C PRO A 77 37.95 -15.65 5.40
N THR A 78 38.65 -16.06 4.35
CA THR A 78 40.00 -15.58 4.02
C THR A 78 39.90 -14.47 2.99
N ILE A 79 40.53 -13.32 3.26
CA ILE A 79 40.49 -12.14 2.39
C ILE A 79 41.93 -11.74 2.06
N GLU A 80 42.28 -11.78 0.78
CA GLU A 80 43.59 -11.39 0.27
C GLU A 80 43.46 -10.07 -0.52
N PHE A 81 44.30 -9.10 -0.22
CA PHE A 81 44.29 -7.79 -0.88
C PHE A 81 45.48 -7.65 -1.83
N THR A 82 45.21 -7.33 -3.10
CA THR A 82 46.25 -6.98 -4.09
C THR A 82 45.95 -5.61 -4.70
N LEU A 83 46.94 -4.71 -4.71
CA LEU A 83 46.83 -3.40 -5.33
C LEU A 83 47.35 -3.51 -6.77
N ASP A 84 46.51 -3.16 -7.74
CA ASP A 84 46.89 -2.96 -9.14
C ASP A 84 47.06 -1.46 -9.39
N ASP A 85 48.31 -1.03 -9.46
CA ASP A 85 48.74 0.34 -9.74
C ASP A 85 49.26 0.51 -11.18
N ASN A 86 48.87 -0.38 -12.08
CA ASN A 86 49.29 -0.35 -13.48
C ASN A 86 49.03 1.03 -14.11
N PRO A 87 50.06 1.71 -14.65
CA PRO A 87 49.94 3.05 -15.26
C PRO A 87 48.95 3.14 -16.43
N LYS A 88 48.53 2.00 -16.99
CA LYS A 88 47.51 1.92 -18.05
C LYS A 88 46.07 2.07 -17.52
N LEU A 89 45.84 1.95 -16.20
CA LEU A 89 44.54 2.11 -15.59
C LEU A 89 44.24 3.59 -15.33
N SER A 90 42.98 3.98 -15.47
CA SER A 90 42.54 5.36 -15.19
C SER A 90 42.60 5.74 -13.71
N ARG A 91 42.67 4.74 -12.82
CA ARG A 91 42.88 4.86 -11.36
C ARG A 91 43.37 3.53 -10.80
N PRO A 92 44.14 3.53 -9.69
CA PRO A 92 44.53 2.29 -9.01
C PRO A 92 43.31 1.46 -8.58
N VAL A 93 43.43 0.12 -8.62
CA VAL A 93 42.37 -0.82 -8.24
C VAL A 93 42.86 -1.68 -7.07
N LEU A 94 42.11 -1.71 -5.98
CA LEU A 94 42.31 -2.65 -4.88
C LEU A 94 41.43 -3.87 -5.10
N HIS A 95 42.04 -5.00 -5.42
CA HIS A 95 41.37 -6.28 -5.52
C HIS A 95 41.31 -6.93 -4.14
N ALA A 96 40.10 -7.24 -3.68
CA ALA A 96 39.84 -8.03 -2.48
C ALA A 96 39.36 -9.42 -2.92
N LYS A 97 40.26 -10.40 -2.93
CA LYS A 97 39.96 -11.78 -3.27
C LYS A 97 39.47 -12.50 -2.02
N VAL A 98 38.18 -12.84 -2.01
CA VAL A 98 37.49 -13.38 -0.86
C VAL A 98 37.20 -14.86 -1.07
N LYS A 99 37.58 -15.69 -0.10
CA LYS A 99 37.16 -17.09 0.01
C LYS A 99 36.23 -17.20 1.23
N PRO A 100 34.92 -17.49 1.04
CA PRO A 100 33.97 -17.54 2.14
C PRO A 100 34.31 -18.55 3.25
N GLY A 101 35.03 -19.61 2.91
CA GLY A 101 35.30 -20.72 3.82
C GLY A 101 34.09 -21.65 3.97
N GLU A 102 34.14 -22.47 5.02
CA GLU A 102 33.08 -23.43 5.34
C GLU A 102 31.96 -22.75 6.13
N PRO A 103 30.69 -22.95 5.76
CA PRO A 103 29.58 -22.31 6.45
C PRO A 103 29.26 -22.98 7.77
N VAL A 104 28.76 -22.18 8.71
CA VAL A 104 28.02 -22.64 9.88
C VAL A 104 26.68 -23.21 9.41
N ARG A 105 26.31 -24.39 9.92
CA ARG A 105 25.06 -25.07 9.57
C ARG A 105 24.12 -25.18 10.77
N ILE A 106 22.82 -25.18 10.49
CA ILE A 106 21.79 -25.37 11.51
C ILE A 106 21.90 -26.80 12.06
N ALA A 107 22.12 -26.92 13.35
CA ALA A 107 22.22 -28.19 14.07
C ALA A 107 20.98 -28.49 14.91
N GLY A 108 20.19 -27.47 15.25
CA GLY A 108 18.92 -27.64 15.96
C GLY A 108 18.08 -26.36 15.95
N ALA A 109 16.77 -26.52 16.10
CA ALA A 109 15.83 -25.40 16.18
C ALA A 109 14.72 -25.66 17.19
N ASN A 110 14.93 -25.20 18.42
CA ASN A 110 13.92 -25.20 19.47
C ASN A 110 13.03 -23.97 19.32
N ILE A 111 11.72 -24.22 19.20
CA ILE A 111 10.70 -23.19 19.02
C ILE A 111 9.51 -23.61 19.87
N THR A 112 9.30 -22.91 20.98
CA THR A 112 8.21 -23.13 21.92
C THR A 112 7.14 -22.07 21.73
N LEU A 113 5.88 -22.51 21.64
CA LEU A 113 4.72 -21.64 21.62
C LEU A 113 3.94 -21.80 22.92
N GLU A 114 3.64 -20.67 23.56
CA GLU A 114 2.84 -20.58 24.79
C GLU A 114 1.59 -19.71 24.56
N GLY A 115 0.66 -19.75 25.53
CA GLY A 115 -0.64 -19.11 25.40
C GLY A 115 -1.51 -19.74 24.30
N GLY A 116 -2.37 -18.94 23.68
CA GLY A 116 -3.27 -19.39 22.63
C GLY A 116 -2.57 -19.81 21.32
N ALA A 117 -1.34 -19.36 21.06
CA ALA A 117 -0.57 -19.75 19.88
C ALA A 117 -0.22 -21.24 19.87
N LYS A 118 -0.18 -21.90 21.04
CA LYS A 118 0.11 -23.33 21.16
C LYS A 118 -0.87 -24.22 20.40
N THR A 119 -2.13 -23.79 20.28
CA THR A 119 -3.21 -24.54 19.63
C THR A 119 -3.77 -23.84 18.39
N ASP A 120 -3.21 -22.70 18.02
CA ASP A 120 -3.68 -21.92 16.87
C ASP A 120 -3.09 -22.48 15.57
N GLU A 121 -3.97 -22.86 14.63
CA GLU A 121 -3.57 -23.53 13.39
C GLU A 121 -2.63 -22.68 12.52
N ASP A 122 -2.77 -21.35 12.51
CA ASP A 122 -1.91 -20.48 11.72
C ASP A 122 -0.50 -20.41 12.30
N TYR A 123 -0.39 -20.41 13.64
CA TYR A 123 0.91 -20.50 14.31
C TYR A 123 1.58 -21.85 14.09
N LEU A 124 0.82 -22.95 14.21
CA LEU A 124 1.33 -24.30 13.95
C LEU A 124 1.80 -24.45 12.50
N ALA A 125 1.05 -23.91 11.53
CA ALA A 125 1.44 -23.88 10.13
C ALA A 125 2.68 -23.01 9.88
N LEU A 126 2.76 -21.84 10.53
CA LEU A 126 3.90 -20.93 10.44
C LEU A 126 5.17 -21.57 10.99
N VAL A 127 5.12 -22.23 12.16
CA VAL A 127 6.26 -22.96 12.72
C VAL A 127 6.65 -24.13 11.84
N LYS A 128 5.68 -24.92 11.35
CA LYS A 128 5.94 -26.06 10.47
C LYS A 128 6.65 -25.64 9.17
N LYS A 129 6.26 -24.51 8.58
CA LYS A 129 6.83 -23.98 7.33
C LYS A 129 8.14 -23.22 7.55
N GLY A 130 8.24 -22.47 8.64
CA GLY A 130 9.34 -21.53 8.90
C GLY A 130 10.49 -22.10 9.72
N ARG A 131 10.33 -23.29 10.33
CA ARG A 131 11.42 -23.98 11.03
C ARG A 131 12.51 -24.37 10.01
N PRO A 132 13.79 -24.02 10.24
CA PRO A 132 14.89 -24.40 9.36
C PRO A 132 15.14 -25.91 9.39
N THR A 133 15.65 -26.46 8.29
CA THR A 133 16.03 -27.88 8.23
C THR A 133 17.42 -28.05 8.84
N ILE A 134 17.63 -29.14 9.57
CA ILE A 134 18.96 -29.48 10.09
C ILE A 134 19.89 -29.71 8.90
N GLY A 135 21.05 -29.06 8.92
CA GLY A 135 22.05 -29.08 7.85
C GLY A 135 22.03 -27.86 6.93
N ASP A 136 20.96 -27.05 6.95
CA ASP A 136 20.87 -25.80 6.20
C ASP A 136 22.00 -24.85 6.59
N ILE A 137 22.48 -24.05 5.64
CA ILE A 137 23.45 -22.98 5.94
C ILE A 137 22.74 -21.94 6.81
N LEU A 138 23.39 -21.51 7.89
CA LEU A 138 22.86 -20.48 8.77
C LEU A 138 22.61 -19.19 7.97
N ASN A 139 21.40 -18.65 8.06
CA ASN A 139 21.06 -17.33 7.54
C ASN A 139 20.36 -16.52 8.63
N HIS A 140 20.95 -15.38 9.01
CA HIS A 140 20.43 -14.50 10.06
C HIS A 140 19.12 -13.84 9.63
N GLY A 141 18.98 -13.53 8.35
CA GLY A 141 17.74 -12.97 7.79
C GLY A 141 16.56 -13.93 7.93
N THR A 142 16.79 -15.23 7.74
CA THR A 142 15.74 -16.25 7.95
C THR A 142 15.28 -16.30 9.41
N TYR A 143 16.21 -16.21 10.37
CA TYR A 143 15.89 -16.16 11.81
C TYR A 143 15.08 -14.91 12.18
N GLU A 144 15.53 -13.73 11.77
CA GLU A 144 14.83 -12.47 12.07
C GLU A 144 13.47 -12.36 11.37
N SER A 145 13.37 -12.87 10.13
CA SER A 145 12.11 -12.96 9.40
C SER A 145 11.11 -13.89 10.08
N PHE A 146 11.57 -15.03 10.61
CA PHE A 146 10.73 -15.95 11.36
C PHE A 146 10.17 -15.31 12.64
N LYS A 147 11.02 -14.66 13.44
CA LYS A 147 10.59 -13.87 14.62
C LYS A 147 9.57 -12.80 14.26
N SER A 148 9.85 -12.02 13.22
CA SER A 148 8.95 -10.98 12.72
C SER A 148 7.61 -11.56 12.25
N SER A 149 7.60 -12.78 11.71
CA SER A 149 6.39 -13.47 11.27
C SER A 149 5.51 -13.89 12.46
N LEU A 150 6.11 -14.34 13.57
CA LEU A 150 5.38 -14.65 14.82
C LEU A 150 4.72 -13.40 15.41
N SER A 151 5.48 -12.31 15.57
CA SER A 151 4.94 -11.04 16.08
C SER A 151 3.91 -10.42 15.13
N GLY A 152 4.14 -10.51 13.82
CA GLY A 152 3.19 -10.03 12.82
C GLY A 152 1.88 -10.81 12.82
N LEU A 153 1.92 -12.13 13.07
CA LEU A 153 0.71 -12.94 13.21
C LEU A 153 -0.08 -12.57 14.48
N ALA A 154 0.62 -12.23 15.57
CA ALA A 154 -0.01 -11.78 16.81
C ALA A 154 -0.83 -10.51 16.57
N LEU A 155 -0.24 -9.52 15.92
CA LEU A 155 -0.92 -8.26 15.57
C LEU A 155 -2.13 -8.48 14.65
N ARG A 156 -2.02 -9.40 13.67
CA ARG A 156 -3.13 -9.69 12.74
C ARG A 156 -4.31 -10.38 13.43
N LYS A 157 -4.03 -11.31 14.35
CA LYS A 157 -5.04 -12.14 15.02
C LYS A 157 -5.50 -11.59 16.37
N GLY A 158 -4.90 -10.49 16.85
CA GLY A 158 -5.30 -9.82 18.08
C GLY A 158 -4.72 -10.46 19.35
N TYR A 159 -3.51 -11.00 19.27
CA TYR A 159 -2.73 -11.39 20.46
C TYR A 159 -1.90 -10.18 20.92
N PHE A 160 -2.55 -9.17 21.52
CA PHE A 160 -1.88 -7.90 21.84
C PHE A 160 -0.94 -7.99 23.05
N ASP A 161 -1.05 -9.05 23.84
CA ASP A 161 -0.15 -9.33 24.96
C ASP A 161 1.04 -10.23 24.54
N ALA A 162 1.20 -10.47 23.24
CA ALA A 162 2.23 -11.38 22.75
C ALA A 162 3.63 -10.83 22.99
N GLU A 163 4.51 -11.70 23.51
CA GLU A 163 5.89 -11.39 23.79
C GLU A 163 6.83 -12.53 23.39
N MET A 164 8.06 -12.18 23.03
CA MET A 164 9.13 -13.13 22.77
C MET A 164 9.94 -13.30 24.06
N THR A 165 9.55 -14.25 24.92
CA THR A 165 10.18 -14.47 26.23
C THR A 165 11.62 -14.96 26.08
N LYS A 166 11.94 -15.67 24.99
CA LYS A 166 13.30 -16.06 24.63
C LYS A 166 13.56 -15.88 23.14
N SER A 167 14.67 -15.20 22.82
CA SER A 167 15.12 -15.00 21.44
C SER A 167 16.64 -15.17 21.34
N GLN A 168 17.11 -16.40 21.20
CA GLN A 168 18.54 -16.69 21.10
C GLN A 168 18.88 -17.42 19.80
N LEU A 169 19.98 -16.99 19.17
CA LEU A 169 20.61 -17.65 18.03
C LEU A 169 22.04 -18.03 18.44
N GLY A 170 22.20 -19.25 18.94
CA GLY A 170 23.50 -19.76 19.37
C GLY A 170 24.35 -20.15 18.16
N VAL A 171 25.58 -19.65 18.08
CA VAL A 171 26.52 -19.98 16.99
C VAL A 171 27.85 -20.42 17.57
N SER A 172 28.28 -21.62 17.20
CA SER A 172 29.62 -22.14 17.50
C SER A 172 30.42 -22.16 16.21
N GLU A 173 31.40 -21.27 16.12
CA GLU A 173 32.31 -21.16 14.96
C GLU A 173 33.22 -22.39 14.85
N GLU A 174 33.75 -22.87 15.98
CA GLU A 174 34.61 -24.05 16.07
C GLU A 174 33.89 -25.31 15.59
N LEU A 175 32.67 -25.55 16.07
CA LEU A 175 31.88 -26.71 15.66
C LEU A 175 31.15 -26.51 14.33
N ARG A 176 31.15 -25.27 13.80
CA ARG A 176 30.38 -24.83 12.62
C ARG A 176 28.89 -25.16 12.72
N LYS A 177 28.33 -24.99 13.92
CA LYS A 177 26.94 -25.32 14.24
C LYS A 177 26.18 -24.12 14.78
N ALA A 178 24.91 -24.03 14.41
CA ALA A 178 23.99 -23.02 14.91
C ALA A 178 22.71 -23.64 15.48
N TYR A 179 22.16 -23.01 16.51
CA TYR A 179 20.98 -23.46 17.24
C TYR A 179 20.00 -22.30 17.38
N TRP A 180 18.75 -22.50 16.95
CA TRP A 180 17.66 -21.58 17.28
C TRP A 180 17.08 -21.99 18.62
N ASP A 181 16.82 -20.99 19.46
CA ASP A 181 16.15 -21.18 20.74
C ASP A 181 15.19 -20.00 20.97
N LEU A 182 13.92 -20.26 20.66
CA LEU A 182 12.85 -19.28 20.64
C LEU A 182 11.71 -19.74 21.54
N ASP A 183 11.29 -18.88 22.46
CA ASP A 183 10.07 -19.06 23.25
C ASP A 183 9.17 -17.85 23.00
N PHE A 184 7.97 -18.11 22.49
CA PHE A 184 6.98 -17.09 22.12
C PHE A 184 5.69 -17.32 22.89
N ASN A 185 5.36 -16.40 23.79
CA ASN A 185 4.12 -16.41 24.54
C ASN A 185 3.14 -15.45 23.88
N SER A 186 2.05 -15.97 23.29
CA SER A 186 1.07 -15.11 22.64
C SER A 186 0.09 -14.45 23.60
N GLY A 187 -0.01 -14.93 24.85
CA GLY A 187 -1.17 -14.66 25.68
C GLY A 187 -2.47 -15.15 25.02
N GLU A 188 -3.56 -14.44 25.25
CA GLU A 188 -4.90 -14.76 24.73
C GLU A 188 -5.31 -13.87 23.56
N ARG A 189 -6.22 -14.36 22.69
CA ARG A 189 -6.78 -13.53 21.62
C ARG A 189 -7.82 -12.57 22.18
N TYR A 190 -7.73 -11.33 21.74
CA TYR A 190 -8.74 -10.32 21.98
C TYR A 190 -9.95 -10.53 21.07
N ARG A 191 -11.09 -10.06 21.53
CA ARG A 191 -12.38 -10.06 20.83
C ARG A 191 -12.83 -8.63 20.56
N PHE A 192 -13.58 -8.42 19.49
CA PHE A 192 -14.17 -7.12 19.19
C PHE A 192 -15.17 -6.70 20.27
N GLY A 193 -15.04 -5.47 20.73
CA GLY A 193 -15.98 -4.79 21.61
C GLY A 193 -16.99 -3.95 20.84
N LYS A 194 -17.61 -3.00 21.55
CA LYS A 194 -18.52 -2.03 20.93
C LYS A 194 -17.74 -1.04 20.07
N VAL A 195 -18.29 -0.71 18.90
CA VAL A 195 -17.81 0.40 18.06
C VAL A 195 -18.56 1.67 18.42
N LYS A 196 -17.85 2.73 18.78
CA LYS A 196 -18.38 4.07 19.01
C LYS A 196 -18.06 4.95 17.81
N PHE A 197 -19.03 5.72 17.34
CA PHE A 197 -18.84 6.64 16.21
C PHE A 197 -18.85 8.09 16.71
N GLU A 198 -17.83 8.87 16.37
CA GLU A 198 -17.73 10.27 16.76
C GLU A 198 -17.57 11.18 15.53
N GLY A 199 -18.20 12.36 15.57
CA GLY A 199 -18.13 13.36 14.51
C GLY A 199 -19.04 13.08 13.29
N SER A 200 -19.83 12.00 13.31
CA SER A 200 -20.73 11.65 12.21
C SER A 200 -21.96 12.57 12.14
N GLN A 201 -22.29 13.00 10.92
CA GLN A 201 -23.57 13.61 10.57
C GLN A 201 -24.64 12.60 10.14
N ILE A 202 -24.26 11.32 9.98
CA ILE A 202 -25.14 10.22 9.60
C ILE A 202 -25.56 9.47 10.86
N ARG A 203 -26.82 9.05 10.91
CA ARG A 203 -27.37 8.30 12.04
C ARG A 203 -26.59 7.01 12.29
N GLU A 204 -26.41 6.72 13.57
CA GLU A 204 -25.62 5.58 14.02
C GLU A 204 -26.19 4.23 13.54
N ASP A 205 -27.50 4.08 13.40
CA ASP A 205 -28.11 2.84 12.92
C ASP A 205 -27.73 2.46 11.48
N TYR A 206 -27.34 3.44 10.64
CA TYR A 206 -26.73 3.17 9.34
C TYR A 206 -25.27 2.73 9.49
N LEU A 207 -24.52 3.37 10.39
CA LEU A 207 -23.09 3.08 10.59
C LEU A 207 -22.86 1.70 11.21
N GLN A 208 -23.71 1.31 12.16
CA GLN A 208 -23.65 0.00 12.81
C GLN A 208 -23.84 -1.14 11.79
N ASN A 209 -24.68 -0.94 10.75
CA ASN A 209 -24.87 -1.91 9.67
C ASN A 209 -23.71 -1.96 8.65
N LEU A 210 -22.69 -1.11 8.79
CA LEU A 210 -21.45 -1.19 8.00
C LEU A 210 -20.38 -2.05 8.68
N ILE A 211 -20.53 -2.39 9.96
CA ILE A 211 -19.57 -3.18 10.72
C ILE A 211 -19.51 -4.61 10.14
N PRO A 212 -18.33 -5.11 9.74
CA PRO A 212 -18.21 -6.43 9.10
C PRO A 212 -18.12 -7.59 10.10
N PHE A 213 -18.16 -7.31 11.40
CA PHE A 213 -18.03 -8.27 12.51
C PHE A 213 -19.09 -8.02 13.58
N HIS A 214 -19.27 -9.01 14.46
CA HIS A 214 -20.12 -8.89 15.64
C HIS A 214 -19.29 -8.72 16.91
N GLN A 215 -19.87 -8.07 17.91
CA GLN A 215 -19.28 -7.98 19.23
C GLN A 215 -19.04 -9.39 19.81
N GLY A 216 -17.86 -9.62 20.37
CA GLY A 216 -17.43 -10.91 20.91
C GLY A 216 -16.77 -11.84 19.90
N GLU A 217 -16.80 -11.53 18.60
CA GLU A 217 -15.98 -12.26 17.61
C GLU A 217 -14.49 -11.97 17.83
N TYR A 218 -13.62 -12.90 17.41
CA TYR A 218 -12.18 -12.70 17.54
C TYR A 218 -11.70 -11.54 16.70
N TYR A 219 -10.79 -10.74 17.25
CA TYR A 219 -10.18 -9.64 16.53
C TYR A 219 -9.44 -10.13 15.27
N SER A 220 -9.57 -9.34 14.20
CA SER A 220 -8.77 -9.47 12.98
C SER A 220 -8.44 -8.08 12.45
N SER A 221 -7.17 -7.86 12.09
CA SER A 221 -6.77 -6.61 11.44
C SER A 221 -7.44 -6.43 10.07
N GLN A 222 -7.86 -7.52 9.42
CA GLN A 222 -8.56 -7.47 8.13
C GLN A 222 -9.97 -6.89 8.29
N ASP A 223 -10.66 -7.26 9.36
CA ASP A 223 -12.02 -6.78 9.64
C ASP A 223 -12.03 -5.31 10.05
N LEU A 224 -11.00 -4.87 10.78
CA LEU A 224 -10.78 -3.44 11.08
C LEU A 224 -10.54 -2.64 9.79
N ALA A 225 -9.70 -3.16 8.88
CA ALA A 225 -9.45 -2.54 7.59
C ALA A 225 -10.70 -2.51 6.71
N GLU A 226 -11.52 -3.57 6.75
CA GLU A 226 -12.78 -3.64 6.01
C GLU A 226 -13.81 -2.62 6.54
N LEU A 227 -13.92 -2.42 7.85
CA LEU A 227 -14.76 -1.36 8.43
C LEU A 227 -14.33 0.02 7.91
N ASN A 228 -13.03 0.32 7.95
CA ASN A 228 -12.49 1.57 7.43
C ASN A 228 -12.77 1.76 5.93
N ARG A 229 -12.60 0.70 5.13
CA ARG A 229 -12.90 0.69 3.69
C ARG A 229 -14.38 0.93 3.44
N ARG A 230 -15.28 0.25 4.16
CA ARG A 230 -16.74 0.38 4.02
C ARG A 230 -17.20 1.79 4.33
N LEU A 231 -16.77 2.36 5.47
CA LEU A 231 -17.08 3.73 5.85
C LEU A 231 -16.59 4.72 4.80
N SER A 232 -15.38 4.56 4.28
CA SER A 232 -14.82 5.40 3.21
C SER A 232 -15.62 5.28 1.90
N ALA A 233 -16.00 4.05 1.53
CA ALA A 233 -16.73 3.76 0.29
C ALA A 233 -18.14 4.37 0.25
N THR A 234 -18.73 4.70 1.41
CA THR A 234 -20.01 5.43 1.47
C THR A 234 -19.93 6.83 0.84
N ASN A 235 -18.74 7.43 0.78
CA ASN A 235 -18.51 8.84 0.48
C ASN A 235 -19.25 9.82 1.41
N TRP A 236 -19.68 9.40 2.60
CA TRP A 236 -20.27 10.34 3.58
C TRP A 236 -19.22 11.15 4.34
N PHE A 237 -17.98 10.68 4.37
CA PHE A 237 -16.92 11.26 5.19
C PHE A 237 -15.75 11.79 4.35
N ASN A 238 -15.08 12.82 4.87
CA ASN A 238 -13.80 13.32 4.35
C ASN A 238 -12.62 12.50 4.89
N SER A 239 -12.71 12.11 6.17
CA SER A 239 -11.72 11.27 6.85
C SER A 239 -12.43 10.24 7.71
N VAL A 240 -11.84 9.04 7.76
CA VAL A 240 -12.26 7.93 8.62
C VAL A 240 -11.00 7.39 9.28
N VAL A 241 -11.03 7.31 10.61
CA VAL A 241 -9.99 6.66 11.41
C VAL A 241 -10.68 5.74 12.39
N VAL A 242 -10.33 4.46 12.36
CA VAL A 242 -10.81 3.48 13.33
C VAL A 242 -9.63 3.03 14.17
N SER A 243 -9.67 3.32 15.46
CA SER A 243 -8.60 2.99 16.40
C SER A 243 -9.12 2.08 17.52
N PRO A 244 -8.33 1.06 17.93
CA PRO A 244 -8.63 0.32 19.14
C PRO A 244 -8.39 1.14 20.40
N ASP A 245 -9.30 1.01 21.37
CA ASP A 245 -9.15 1.54 22.71
C ASP A 245 -8.62 0.45 23.65
N PHE A 246 -7.41 0.65 24.17
CA PHE A 246 -6.70 -0.32 25.00
C PHE A 246 -6.81 -0.04 26.51
N GLU A 247 -7.45 1.05 26.94
CA GLU A 247 -7.47 1.44 28.36
C GLU A 247 -8.08 0.32 29.24
N ASP A 248 -9.29 -0.16 28.88
CA ASP A 248 -10.01 -1.20 29.63
C ASP A 248 -9.90 -2.61 29.00
N ALA A 249 -9.30 -2.72 27.82
CA ALA A 249 -9.31 -3.96 27.04
C ALA A 249 -8.36 -5.04 27.59
N LYS A 250 -7.33 -4.65 28.35
CA LYS A 250 -6.29 -5.57 28.82
C LYS A 250 -6.80 -6.60 29.81
N GLU A 251 -7.78 -6.26 30.64
CA GLU A 251 -8.34 -7.21 31.62
C GLU A 251 -9.42 -8.09 31.01
N SER A 252 -10.35 -7.49 30.26
CA SER A 252 -11.51 -8.19 29.70
C SER A 252 -11.21 -8.98 28.43
N LYS A 253 -10.11 -8.68 27.74
CA LYS A 253 -9.79 -9.13 26.38
C LYS A 253 -10.86 -8.77 25.34
N ILE A 254 -11.74 -7.83 25.69
CA ILE A 254 -12.72 -7.23 24.78
C ILE A 254 -12.17 -5.86 24.39
N LEU A 255 -12.04 -5.61 23.08
CA LEU A 255 -11.39 -4.43 22.53
C LEU A 255 -12.44 -3.47 21.93
N PRO A 256 -12.87 -2.43 22.66
CA PRO A 256 -13.70 -1.37 22.10
C PRO A 256 -12.96 -0.67 20.95
N LEU A 257 -13.72 -0.13 20.00
CA LEU A 257 -13.17 0.62 18.87
C LEU A 257 -13.82 2.00 18.80
N ASP A 258 -13.00 3.01 18.56
CA ASP A 258 -13.46 4.36 18.27
C ASP A 258 -13.29 4.65 16.79
N ALA A 259 -14.41 4.94 16.13
CA ALA A 259 -14.49 5.33 14.73
C ALA A 259 -14.68 6.85 14.64
N LEU A 260 -13.57 7.57 14.55
CA LEU A 260 -13.53 9.01 14.36
C LEU A 260 -13.75 9.33 12.89
N VAL A 261 -14.84 10.05 12.60
CA VAL A 261 -15.20 10.43 11.23
C VAL A 261 -15.43 11.93 11.11
N THR A 262 -15.11 12.49 9.94
CA THR A 262 -15.41 13.90 9.64
C THR A 262 -16.38 14.01 8.47
N PRO A 263 -17.44 14.82 8.57
CA PRO A 263 -18.41 14.97 7.48
C PRO A 263 -17.76 15.40 6.17
N ARG A 264 -18.16 14.79 5.06
CA ARG A 264 -17.73 15.22 3.73
C ARG A 264 -18.25 16.63 3.43
N SER A 265 -17.52 17.41 2.62
CA SER A 265 -18.05 18.70 2.15
C SER A 265 -19.44 18.54 1.52
N ARG A 266 -20.39 19.40 1.91
CA ARG A 266 -21.79 19.33 1.44
C ARG A 266 -21.96 19.59 -0.05
N ASN A 267 -20.97 20.22 -0.68
CA ASN A 267 -20.98 20.57 -2.09
C ASN A 267 -19.59 20.34 -2.68
N THR A 268 -19.54 19.59 -3.78
CA THR A 268 -18.34 19.42 -4.61
C THR A 268 -18.72 19.80 -6.02
N LEU A 269 -17.97 20.71 -6.63
CA LEU A 269 -18.15 21.12 -8.01
C LEU A 269 -16.95 20.64 -8.83
N GLU A 270 -17.23 19.85 -9.86
CA GLU A 270 -16.24 19.37 -10.83
C GLU A 270 -16.56 20.02 -12.17
N THR A 271 -15.56 20.60 -12.82
CA THR A 271 -15.69 21.23 -14.14
C THR A 271 -14.64 20.69 -15.09
N GLY A 272 -15.02 20.37 -16.32
CA GLY A 272 -14.14 19.89 -17.36
C GLY A 272 -14.39 20.61 -18.68
N VAL A 273 -13.33 20.95 -19.39
CA VAL A 273 -13.38 21.53 -20.73
C VAL A 273 -12.65 20.61 -21.69
N GLY A 274 -13.14 20.50 -22.92
CA GLY A 274 -12.53 19.67 -23.95
C GLY A 274 -12.76 20.24 -25.34
N TYR A 275 -12.00 19.76 -26.31
CA TYR A 275 -12.15 20.12 -27.71
C TYR A 275 -11.90 18.88 -28.57
N SER A 276 -12.64 18.73 -29.64
CA SER A 276 -12.32 17.78 -30.71
C SER A 276 -12.71 18.36 -32.07
N THR A 277 -12.10 17.86 -33.13
CA THR A 277 -12.29 18.39 -34.50
C THR A 277 -13.69 18.16 -35.04
N ASP A 278 -14.38 17.14 -34.53
CA ASP A 278 -15.72 16.69 -34.93
C ASP A 278 -16.86 17.36 -34.13
N VAL A 279 -16.67 17.55 -32.81
CA VAL A 279 -17.69 18.08 -31.89
C VAL A 279 -17.44 19.55 -31.54
N GLY A 280 -16.21 20.03 -31.72
CA GLY A 280 -15.78 21.35 -31.28
C GLY A 280 -15.56 21.44 -29.77
N PRO A 281 -15.65 22.64 -29.18
CA PRO A 281 -15.49 22.81 -27.73
C PRO A 281 -16.67 22.19 -26.97
N ARG A 282 -16.36 21.59 -25.83
CA ARG A 282 -17.34 20.99 -24.90
C ARG A 282 -17.01 21.36 -23.46
N ILE A 283 -18.06 21.57 -22.68
CA ILE A 283 -17.98 21.88 -21.25
C ILE A 283 -18.82 20.86 -20.50
N LYS A 284 -18.27 20.33 -19.41
CA LYS A 284 -18.98 19.48 -18.46
C LYS A 284 -18.88 20.10 -17.08
N GLY A 285 -20.01 20.16 -16.36
CA GLY A 285 -20.06 20.54 -14.96
C GLY A 285 -20.82 19.49 -14.17
N THR A 286 -20.30 19.08 -13.02
CA THR A 286 -20.95 18.12 -12.13
C THR A 286 -20.95 18.69 -10.71
N TRP A 287 -22.14 18.90 -10.15
CA TRP A 287 -22.36 19.30 -8.77
C TRP A 287 -22.82 18.10 -7.95
N LYS A 288 -21.97 17.68 -6.99
CA LYS A 288 -22.23 16.57 -6.08
C LYS A 288 -22.56 17.09 -4.69
N LYS A 289 -23.64 16.57 -4.13
CA LYS A 289 -24.02 16.69 -2.72
C LYS A 289 -23.93 15.27 -2.13
N PRO A 290 -22.76 14.87 -1.58
CA PRO A 290 -22.51 13.49 -1.19
C PRO A 290 -23.39 13.00 -0.04
N TRP A 291 -23.97 13.92 0.72
CA TRP A 291 -25.03 13.66 1.68
C TRP A 291 -25.98 14.87 1.74
N LEU A 292 -27.27 14.59 1.93
CA LEU A 292 -28.35 15.59 2.02
C LEU A 292 -29.02 15.60 3.39
N ASN A 293 -29.03 14.45 4.07
CA ASN A 293 -29.67 14.23 5.34
C ASN A 293 -28.87 13.21 6.16
N ASP A 294 -29.33 12.99 7.38
CA ASP A 294 -28.78 12.05 8.35
C ASP A 294 -28.98 10.57 7.97
N ARG A 295 -29.69 10.28 6.87
CA ARG A 295 -29.86 8.93 6.28
C ARG A 295 -28.91 8.64 5.12
N GLY A 296 -28.01 9.57 4.81
CA GLY A 296 -26.97 9.38 3.79
C GLY A 296 -27.47 9.48 2.35
N HIS A 297 -28.65 10.07 2.11
CA HIS A 297 -29.13 10.32 0.76
C HIS A 297 -28.18 11.27 0.04
N SER A 298 -27.95 11.07 -1.26
CA SER A 298 -27.06 11.94 -2.04
C SER A 298 -27.71 12.43 -3.33
N LEU A 299 -27.22 13.55 -3.85
CA LEU A 299 -27.69 14.15 -5.08
C LEU A 299 -26.50 14.51 -5.97
N GLU A 300 -26.59 14.16 -7.24
CA GLU A 300 -25.66 14.58 -8.29
C GLU A 300 -26.44 15.27 -9.40
N THR A 301 -25.96 16.43 -9.82
CA THR A 301 -26.44 17.15 -11.01
C THR A 301 -25.29 17.28 -11.99
N SER A 302 -25.46 16.82 -13.22
CA SER A 302 -24.44 16.87 -14.26
C SER A 302 -25.00 17.59 -15.48
N ALA A 303 -24.26 18.58 -15.99
CA ALA A 303 -24.56 19.29 -17.21
C ALA A 303 -23.42 19.10 -18.22
N TYR A 304 -23.77 18.84 -19.47
CA TYR A 304 -22.85 18.71 -20.59
C TYR A 304 -23.35 19.59 -21.74
N ILE A 305 -22.46 20.41 -22.29
CA ILE A 305 -22.79 21.36 -23.34
C ILE A 305 -21.71 21.27 -24.43
N SER A 306 -22.12 20.93 -25.64
CA SER A 306 -21.36 21.08 -26.88
C SER A 306 -22.27 21.65 -27.97
N ALA A 307 -21.70 21.96 -29.14
CA ALA A 307 -22.50 22.41 -30.29
C ALA A 307 -23.57 21.39 -30.71
N PRO A 308 -23.25 20.09 -30.92
CA PRO A 308 -24.26 19.12 -31.35
C PRO A 308 -25.13 18.57 -30.22
N GLU A 309 -24.69 18.62 -28.96
CA GLU A 309 -25.41 17.97 -27.86
C GLU A 309 -25.43 18.81 -26.58
N GLN A 310 -26.60 18.87 -25.94
CA GLN A 310 -26.77 19.45 -24.62
C GLN A 310 -27.51 18.46 -23.73
N GLN A 311 -26.99 18.22 -22.53
CA GLN A 311 -27.54 17.22 -21.61
C GLN A 311 -27.53 17.74 -20.17
N LEU A 312 -28.61 17.47 -19.44
CA LEU A 312 -28.75 17.73 -18.02
C LEU A 312 -29.26 16.45 -17.34
N ASP A 313 -28.48 15.92 -16.41
CA ASP A 313 -28.82 14.74 -15.61
C ASP A 313 -28.91 15.10 -14.13
N LEU A 314 -29.91 14.51 -13.47
CA LEU A 314 -30.14 14.55 -12.03
C LEU A 314 -30.16 13.11 -11.52
N THR A 315 -29.35 12.79 -10.52
CA THR A 315 -29.33 11.47 -9.87
C THR A 315 -29.50 11.64 -8.37
N TYR A 316 -30.51 10.99 -7.80
CA TYR A 316 -30.78 10.93 -6.36
C TYR A 316 -30.60 9.51 -5.85
N LYS A 317 -29.72 9.32 -4.87
CA LYS A 317 -29.42 8.01 -4.27
C LYS A 317 -29.99 7.90 -2.86
N ILE A 318 -30.64 6.77 -2.58
CA ILE A 318 -31.26 6.45 -1.28
C ILE A 318 -30.68 5.13 -0.77
N PRO A 319 -29.70 5.17 0.16
CA PRO A 319 -29.19 3.99 0.85
C PRO A 319 -30.26 3.31 1.72
N LEU A 320 -30.31 1.98 1.72
CA LEU A 320 -31.15 1.22 2.64
C LEU A 320 -30.44 1.02 3.97
N GLN A 321 -31.17 1.21 5.07
CA GLN A 321 -30.62 1.09 6.42
C GLN A 321 -29.91 -0.26 6.68
N LYS A 322 -30.48 -1.38 6.22
CA LYS A 322 -29.95 -2.73 6.50
C LYS A 322 -28.58 -3.01 5.89
N SER A 323 -28.28 -2.42 4.74
CA SER A 323 -26.99 -2.60 4.04
C SER A 323 -26.69 -1.32 3.25
N PRO A 324 -26.30 -0.23 3.91
CA PRO A 324 -26.29 1.10 3.29
C PRO A 324 -25.27 1.25 2.15
N LEU A 325 -24.21 0.44 2.17
CA LEU A 325 -23.20 0.46 1.13
C LEU A 325 -23.64 -0.39 -0.08
N GLU A 326 -24.16 -1.59 0.18
CA GLU A 326 -24.50 -2.57 -0.84
C GLU A 326 -25.86 -2.32 -1.48
N GLU A 327 -26.82 -1.76 -0.74
CA GLU A 327 -28.22 -1.73 -1.15
C GLU A 327 -28.78 -0.32 -1.18
N TYR A 328 -29.22 0.11 -2.36
CA TYR A 328 -29.79 1.45 -2.53
C TYR A 328 -30.79 1.54 -3.68
N TYR A 329 -31.65 2.56 -3.64
CA TYR A 329 -32.43 3.01 -4.78
C TYR A 329 -31.74 4.17 -5.49
N LEU A 330 -31.87 4.24 -6.82
CA LEU A 330 -31.55 5.44 -7.59
C LEU A 330 -32.80 5.96 -8.29
N MET A 331 -32.98 7.27 -8.25
CA MET A 331 -33.95 7.98 -9.08
C MET A 331 -33.16 8.93 -9.97
N GLN A 332 -33.31 8.78 -11.27
CA GLN A 332 -32.55 9.53 -12.26
C GLN A 332 -33.52 10.23 -13.21
N GLY A 333 -33.26 11.51 -13.47
CA GLY A 333 -33.94 12.30 -14.49
C GLY A 333 -32.90 12.85 -15.44
N GLY A 334 -33.15 12.79 -16.74
CA GLY A 334 -32.25 13.28 -17.76
C GLY A 334 -33.01 13.99 -18.88
N TYR A 335 -32.50 15.12 -19.33
CA TYR A 335 -32.93 15.78 -20.54
C TYR A 335 -31.74 15.88 -21.49
N LYS A 336 -31.92 15.45 -22.74
CA LYS A 336 -30.91 15.51 -23.78
C LYS A 336 -31.51 16.12 -25.04
N ARG A 337 -30.85 17.16 -25.54
CA ARG A 337 -31.08 17.73 -26.87
C ARG A 337 -29.89 17.39 -27.77
N SER A 338 -30.19 16.95 -28.98
CA SER A 338 -29.20 16.62 -30.00
C SER A 338 -29.58 17.27 -31.33
N ASP A 339 -28.63 17.95 -31.96
CA ASP A 339 -28.70 18.47 -33.32
C ASP A 339 -27.40 18.06 -34.02
N LEU A 340 -27.42 16.87 -34.62
CA LEU A 340 -26.25 16.25 -35.20
C LEU A 340 -26.59 15.60 -36.54
N ASN A 341 -25.90 16.02 -37.60
CA ASN A 341 -26.12 15.58 -38.97
C ASN A 341 -27.61 15.76 -39.36
N ASP A 342 -28.28 14.68 -39.73
CA ASP A 342 -29.70 14.69 -40.12
C ASP A 342 -30.66 14.38 -38.95
N THR A 343 -30.17 14.41 -37.70
CA THR A 343 -30.97 14.06 -36.51
C THR A 343 -31.12 15.25 -35.58
N LYS A 344 -32.36 15.68 -35.37
CA LYS A 344 -32.76 16.62 -34.32
C LYS A 344 -33.62 15.89 -33.31
N SER A 345 -33.24 15.89 -32.03
CA SER A 345 -34.00 15.16 -31.02
C SER A 345 -33.99 15.86 -29.66
N ASP A 346 -35.16 15.85 -29.03
CA ASP A 346 -35.37 16.19 -27.63
C ASP A 346 -35.83 14.93 -26.89
N SER A 347 -35.04 14.50 -25.91
CA SER A 347 -35.26 13.29 -25.13
C SER A 347 -35.34 13.61 -23.65
N THR A 348 -36.42 13.16 -23.01
CA THR A 348 -36.56 13.17 -21.55
C THR A 348 -36.61 11.74 -21.04
N LYS A 349 -35.77 11.42 -20.05
CA LYS A 349 -35.65 10.08 -19.47
C LYS A 349 -35.82 10.14 -17.96
N VAL A 350 -36.63 9.23 -17.42
CA VAL A 350 -36.76 9.00 -15.99
C VAL A 350 -36.46 7.54 -15.71
N VAL A 351 -35.58 7.27 -14.74
CA VAL A 351 -35.20 5.91 -14.34
C VAL A 351 -35.37 5.77 -12.84
N VAL A 352 -36.05 4.72 -12.41
CA VAL A 352 -36.03 4.26 -11.02
C VAL A 352 -35.35 2.90 -11.00
N SER A 353 -34.34 2.75 -10.16
CA SER A 353 -33.62 1.49 -10.04
C SER A 353 -33.43 1.05 -8.59
N ARG A 354 -33.44 -0.27 -8.41
CA ARG A 354 -33.02 -0.94 -7.19
C ARG A 354 -31.69 -1.62 -7.46
N ASN A 355 -30.67 -1.32 -6.65
CA ASN A 355 -29.29 -1.76 -6.87
C ASN A 355 -28.79 -2.62 -5.70
N TRP A 356 -27.97 -3.62 -6.02
CA TRP A 356 -27.25 -4.47 -5.10
C TRP A 356 -25.78 -4.57 -5.54
N ASP A 357 -24.92 -3.90 -4.80
CA ASP A 357 -23.48 -3.89 -4.99
C ASP A 357 -22.85 -4.94 -4.08
N LYS A 358 -22.08 -5.86 -4.65
CA LYS A 358 -21.37 -6.91 -3.92
C LYS A 358 -19.94 -6.48 -3.66
N SER A 359 -19.38 -6.93 -2.54
CA SER A 359 -17.96 -6.75 -2.21
C SER A 359 -17.01 -7.35 -3.25
N SER A 360 -17.47 -8.32 -4.05
CA SER A 360 -16.74 -8.87 -5.20
C SER A 360 -16.59 -7.88 -6.37
N GLY A 361 -17.19 -6.70 -6.28
CA GLY A 361 -17.24 -5.70 -7.34
C GLY A 361 -18.41 -5.87 -8.31
N TRP A 362 -19.23 -6.91 -8.19
CA TRP A 362 -20.40 -7.07 -9.05
C TRP A 362 -21.55 -6.13 -8.63
N GLN A 363 -22.15 -5.46 -9.60
CA GLN A 363 -23.33 -4.62 -9.41
C GLN A 363 -24.52 -5.22 -10.12
N TYR A 364 -25.61 -5.42 -9.38
CA TYR A 364 -26.89 -5.91 -9.89
C TYR A 364 -27.93 -4.82 -9.79
N ALA A 365 -28.70 -4.60 -10.86
CA ALA A 365 -29.78 -3.60 -10.83
C ALA A 365 -31.04 -4.07 -11.55
N ILE A 366 -32.19 -3.68 -11.01
CA ILE A 366 -33.49 -3.75 -11.68
C ILE A 366 -33.93 -2.32 -11.99
N ASN A 367 -34.16 -2.02 -13.27
CA ASN A 367 -34.47 -0.67 -13.74
C ASN A 367 -35.87 -0.60 -14.35
N MET A 368 -36.62 0.43 -14.00
CA MET A 368 -37.82 0.86 -14.71
C MET A 368 -37.53 2.21 -15.36
N THR A 369 -37.68 2.28 -16.69
CA THR A 369 -37.34 3.46 -17.49
C THR A 369 -38.57 3.97 -18.22
N GLY A 370 -38.91 5.23 -17.97
CA GLY A 370 -39.82 6.02 -18.81
C GLY A 370 -39.00 6.95 -19.70
N ARG A 371 -39.33 7.02 -20.98
CA ARG A 371 -38.63 7.86 -21.96
C ARG A 371 -39.65 8.52 -22.90
N PHE A 372 -39.48 9.82 -23.10
CA PHE A 372 -40.22 10.63 -24.05
C PHE A 372 -39.23 11.18 -25.07
N ASP A 373 -39.41 10.85 -26.34
CA ASP A 373 -38.55 11.32 -27.43
C ASP A 373 -39.38 12.03 -28.48
N HIS A 374 -39.00 13.26 -28.80
CA HIS A 374 -39.40 13.93 -30.02
C HIS A 374 -38.19 14.00 -30.93
N PHE A 375 -38.29 13.52 -32.16
CA PHE A 375 -37.16 13.55 -33.07
C PHE A 375 -37.57 13.70 -34.54
N THR A 376 -36.71 14.38 -35.28
CA THR A 376 -36.74 14.50 -36.74
C THR A 376 -35.48 13.85 -37.29
N GLN A 377 -35.65 12.85 -38.16
CA GLN A 377 -34.55 12.20 -38.87
C GLN A 377 -34.76 12.33 -40.38
N GLY A 378 -33.87 13.08 -41.05
CA GLY A 378 -34.11 13.52 -42.42
C GLY A 378 -35.38 14.37 -42.51
N ASN A 379 -36.42 13.86 -43.19
CA ASN A 379 -37.71 14.54 -43.32
C ASN A 379 -38.84 13.94 -42.47
N VAL A 380 -38.55 12.93 -41.64
CA VAL A 380 -39.57 12.23 -40.85
C VAL A 380 -39.51 12.73 -39.40
N THR A 381 -40.63 13.24 -38.90
CA THR A 381 -40.76 13.69 -37.50
C THR A 381 -41.70 12.75 -36.76
N ASN A 382 -41.23 12.20 -35.64
CA ASN A 382 -42.00 11.30 -34.79
C ASN A 382 -41.90 11.72 -33.32
N THR A 383 -42.92 11.32 -32.56
CA THR A 383 -42.94 11.44 -31.11
C THR A 383 -43.26 10.08 -30.50
N THR A 384 -42.43 9.63 -29.59
CA THR A 384 -42.54 8.29 -29.00
C THR A 384 -42.48 8.40 -27.48
N VAL A 385 -43.35 7.64 -26.82
CA VAL A 385 -43.32 7.42 -25.37
C VAL A 385 -43.08 5.95 -25.11
N LEU A 386 -42.02 5.64 -24.37
CA LEU A 386 -41.64 4.27 -24.02
C LEU A 386 -41.61 4.14 -22.51
N LEU A 387 -42.33 3.14 -22.00
CA LEU A 387 -42.19 2.67 -20.63
C LEU A 387 -41.77 1.21 -20.69
N TYR A 388 -40.60 0.90 -20.15
CA TYR A 388 -40.09 -0.46 -20.19
C TYR A 388 -39.26 -0.79 -18.96
N ARG A 389 -39.30 -2.07 -18.59
CA ARG A 389 -38.38 -2.66 -17.63
C ARG A 389 -37.14 -3.10 -18.39
N ALA A 390 -35.98 -2.58 -18.03
CA ALA A 390 -34.74 -3.12 -18.58
C ALA A 390 -34.47 -4.50 -17.94
N PRO A 391 -33.87 -5.45 -18.68
CA PRO A 391 -33.43 -6.71 -18.10
C PRO A 391 -32.50 -6.46 -16.91
N ALA A 392 -32.52 -7.36 -15.93
CA ALA A 392 -31.62 -7.28 -14.78
C ALA A 392 -30.18 -7.19 -15.30
N SER A 393 -29.49 -6.11 -14.96
CA SER A 393 -28.11 -5.90 -15.39
C SER A 393 -27.18 -6.42 -14.32
N ALA A 394 -26.20 -7.22 -14.73
CA ALA A 394 -25.06 -7.62 -13.91
C ALA A 394 -23.80 -7.13 -14.62
N ALA A 395 -23.04 -6.25 -13.98
CA ALA A 395 -21.79 -5.74 -14.52
C ALA A 395 -20.71 -5.72 -13.43
N PRO A 396 -19.43 -5.92 -13.77
CA PRO A 396 -18.35 -5.58 -12.88
C PRO A 396 -18.35 -4.05 -12.69
N ALA A 397 -18.20 -3.59 -11.45
CA ALA A 397 -18.03 -2.20 -11.11
C ALA A 397 -16.85 -1.66 -11.94
N ARG A 398 -17.10 -0.62 -12.73
CA ARG A 398 -16.01 0.05 -13.45
C ARG A 398 -15.08 0.63 -12.40
N ALA A 399 -13.81 0.23 -12.44
CA ALA A 399 -12.76 0.89 -11.69
C ALA A 399 -12.82 2.39 -12.05
N ALA A 400 -13.09 3.23 -11.05
CA ALA A 400 -12.87 4.66 -11.20
C ALA A 400 -11.37 4.83 -11.47
N VAL A 401 -11.03 5.29 -12.68
CA VAL A 401 -9.68 5.70 -13.05
C VAL A 401 -9.43 7.09 -12.49
#